data_AF-U7QLT2-F1
#
_entry.id   AF-U7QLT2-F1
#
_cell.length_a   1.000
_cell.length_b   1.000
_cell.length_c   1.000
_cell.angle_alpha   90.00
_cell.angle_beta   90.00
_cell.angle_gamma   90.00
#
_symmetry.space_group_name_H-M   'P 1'
#
loop_
_entity.id
_entity.type
_entity.pdbx_description
1 polymer ?
#
loop_
_entity_poly.entity_id
_entity_poly.type
_entity_poly.pdbx_seq_one_letter_code
_entity_poly.pdbx_strand_id
1 'polypeptide(L)'
;MEVNCFVENNPIVETLVQHLARYPQTFQPKIAAADEMFLYHFDELEDQNIDQALVNYYSLGRTLFDSIQQIIYHYFGSFERISSFLDFACGYGRLMRFLVQEMPVKNIWASDIYAEAVKFQTEYFGVNGIISTRNPEDYQIQQKFDCIYAGSFFSHMPPQTFKPWMQQLYHLLNPEGLLIFSVLDEETLPSYTPMSAEGILFSTESSESQLLDRNDYGTTYVNETYIRELINHISQNQASIYRIKKGLSNYQDLYVVTPQPNQDFTTLNFKYYPQGYLDACNITPTGDIQLEGWAIDSNPNGSVESVQMIVNNKVIQNCQPSIERPDLVEYFKTSQALKSGWNCIINSNLISPQDIVLIKAKNTAGLEWIIAVETVKNLILRTQWREERSRTQSQLKQYKTKLQKTQSQLEFTELTLAQARDKLTQLETELGNCQFNLESSQFLLKQSNDEIKAMKSSKFWQLRTQWLKLQQALGTVLKR
;
A
#
# COMPACT_ATOMS: atom_id res chain seq x y z
N MET A 1 -3.26 -32.81 -11.78
CA MET A 1 -2.95 -31.37 -11.78
C MET A 1 -1.68 -31.17 -10.98
N GLU A 2 -0.78 -30.26 -11.38
CA GLU A 2 0.43 -29.98 -10.60
C GLU A 2 0.08 -29.25 -9.29
N VAL A 3 0.65 -29.74 -8.19
CA VAL A 3 0.48 -29.17 -6.85
C VAL A 3 1.85 -28.76 -6.33
N ASN A 4 1.86 -27.72 -5.51
CA ASN A 4 3.09 -27.20 -4.92
C ASN A 4 3.71 -28.20 -3.94
N CYS A 5 4.86 -28.78 -4.32
CA CYS A 5 5.56 -29.80 -3.52
C CYS A 5 6.05 -29.28 -2.16
N PHE A 6 6.28 -27.98 -2.03
CA PHE A 6 6.74 -27.34 -0.78
C PHE A 6 5.67 -27.26 0.32
N VAL A 7 4.44 -27.69 0.03
CA VAL A 7 3.37 -27.83 1.04
C VAL A 7 3.46 -29.18 1.76
N GLU A 8 3.96 -30.22 1.07
CA GLU A 8 4.00 -31.57 1.63
C GLU A 8 5.11 -31.70 2.68
N ASN A 9 4.76 -32.22 3.87
CA ASN A 9 5.66 -32.35 5.03
C ASN A 9 6.32 -31.03 5.46
N ASN A 10 5.68 -29.89 5.18
CA ASN A 10 6.17 -28.59 5.65
C ASN A 10 5.70 -28.34 7.09
N PRO A 11 6.62 -28.21 8.06
CA PRO A 11 6.27 -28.08 9.48
C PRO A 11 5.60 -26.73 9.82
N ILE A 12 5.79 -25.70 9.00
CA ILE A 12 5.04 -24.44 9.10
C ILE A 12 3.58 -24.67 8.72
N VAL A 13 3.33 -25.39 7.62
CA VAL A 13 1.97 -25.76 7.20
C VAL A 13 1.30 -26.63 8.27
N GLU A 14 1.99 -27.63 8.81
CA GLU A 14 1.46 -28.45 9.91
C GLU A 14 1.07 -27.60 11.11
N THR A 15 1.92 -26.66 11.52
CA THR A 15 1.64 -25.73 12.62
C THR A 15 0.42 -24.86 12.31
N LEU A 16 0.33 -24.29 11.10
CA LEU A 16 -0.81 -23.48 10.67
C LEU A 16 -2.10 -24.29 10.68
N VAL A 17 -2.09 -25.52 10.18
CA VAL A 17 -3.27 -26.40 10.16
C VAL A 17 -3.76 -26.69 11.57
N GLN A 18 -2.86 -26.96 12.53
CA GLN A 18 -3.26 -27.18 13.92
C GLN A 18 -3.94 -25.98 14.56
N HIS A 19 -3.61 -24.76 14.13
CA HIS A 19 -4.10 -23.52 14.73
C HIS A 19 -5.26 -22.87 13.97
N LEU A 20 -5.39 -23.10 12.66
CA LEU A 20 -6.40 -22.46 11.81
C LEU A 20 -7.55 -23.39 11.44
N ALA A 21 -7.33 -24.70 11.35
CA ALA A 21 -8.36 -25.65 10.95
C ALA A 21 -9.30 -25.97 12.12
N ARG A 22 -10.59 -26.19 11.84
CA ARG A 22 -11.52 -26.73 12.84
C ARG A 22 -11.21 -28.19 13.13
N TYR A 23 -10.90 -28.96 12.08
CA TYR A 23 -10.53 -30.37 12.14
C TYR A 23 -9.18 -30.58 11.43
N PRO A 24 -8.05 -30.40 12.14
CA PRO A 24 -6.71 -30.52 11.55
C PRO A 24 -6.46 -31.81 10.77
N GLN A 25 -7.04 -32.93 11.23
CA GLN A 25 -6.85 -34.26 10.63
C GLN A 25 -7.50 -34.43 9.26
N THR A 26 -8.54 -33.64 8.96
CA THR A 26 -9.25 -33.68 7.67
C THR A 26 -9.00 -32.41 6.86
N PHE A 27 -8.11 -31.53 7.32
CA PHE A 27 -7.76 -30.33 6.58
C PHE A 27 -7.06 -30.70 5.28
N GLN A 28 -7.34 -29.95 4.22
CA GLN A 28 -6.82 -30.17 2.88
C GLN A 28 -5.82 -29.06 2.53
N PRO A 29 -4.52 -29.22 2.83
CA PRO A 29 -3.56 -28.12 2.74
C PRO A 29 -3.04 -27.84 1.33
N LYS A 30 -3.03 -28.81 0.40
CA LYS A 30 -2.40 -28.64 -0.91
C LYS A 30 -2.85 -27.37 -1.64
N ILE A 31 -1.89 -26.72 -2.27
CA ILE A 31 -2.06 -25.52 -3.09
C ILE A 31 -1.75 -25.90 -4.53
N ALA A 32 -2.61 -25.51 -5.47
CA ALA A 32 -2.35 -25.68 -6.89
C ALA A 32 -1.13 -24.87 -7.32
N ALA A 33 -0.31 -25.40 -8.25
CA ALA A 33 0.87 -24.67 -8.74
C ALA A 33 0.50 -23.34 -9.43
N ALA A 34 -0.66 -23.29 -10.09
CA ALA A 34 -1.18 -22.13 -10.79
C ALA A 34 -2.02 -21.18 -9.93
N ASP A 35 -2.00 -21.33 -8.60
CA ASP A 35 -2.79 -20.49 -7.70
C ASP A 35 -2.26 -19.04 -7.66
N GLU A 36 -2.87 -18.16 -8.47
CA GLU A 36 -2.50 -16.74 -8.57
C GLU A 36 -2.52 -16.03 -7.21
N MET A 37 -3.40 -16.42 -6.29
CA MET A 37 -3.47 -15.77 -4.97
C MET A 37 -2.32 -16.20 -4.06
N PHE A 38 -1.81 -17.43 -4.19
CA PHE A 38 -0.58 -17.83 -3.52
C PHE A 38 0.64 -17.18 -4.19
N LEU A 39 0.71 -17.23 -5.52
CA LEU A 39 1.82 -16.67 -6.29
C LEU A 39 1.97 -15.17 -6.07
N TYR A 40 0.86 -14.43 -5.99
CA TYR A 40 0.85 -13.01 -5.64
C TYR A 40 1.51 -12.75 -4.28
N HIS A 41 1.13 -13.51 -3.23
CA HIS A 41 1.77 -13.37 -1.91
C HIS A 41 3.25 -13.75 -1.94
N PHE A 42 3.63 -14.68 -2.80
CA PHE A 42 5.02 -15.11 -2.95
C PHE A 42 5.87 -14.04 -3.67
N ASP A 43 5.34 -13.45 -4.75
CA ASP A 43 6.01 -12.46 -5.58
C ASP A 43 6.12 -11.09 -4.89
N GLU A 44 5.10 -10.70 -4.10
CA GLU A 44 5.09 -9.45 -3.32
C GLU A 44 6.07 -9.48 -2.12
N LEU A 45 6.47 -10.67 -1.68
CA LEU A 45 7.48 -10.79 -0.63
C LEU A 45 8.85 -10.49 -1.20
N GLU A 46 9.46 -9.42 -0.68
CA GLU A 46 10.76 -8.93 -1.14
C GLU A 46 11.91 -9.96 -0.99
N ASP A 47 11.76 -10.94 -0.10
CA ASP A 47 12.69 -12.05 0.11
C ASP A 47 12.23 -13.37 -0.53
N GLN A 48 11.06 -13.37 -1.21
CA GLN A 48 10.42 -14.55 -1.78
C GLN A 48 10.40 -15.73 -0.79
N ASN A 49 10.10 -15.43 0.48
CA ASN A 49 10.05 -16.45 1.52
C ASN A 49 8.76 -17.27 1.39
N ILE A 50 8.89 -18.51 0.94
CA ILE A 50 7.77 -19.46 0.75
C ILE A 50 6.98 -19.65 2.04
N ASP A 51 7.64 -19.81 3.18
CA ASP A 51 6.95 -20.06 4.46
C ASP A 51 6.10 -18.87 4.88
N GLN A 52 6.60 -17.64 4.67
CA GLN A 52 5.80 -16.44 4.93
C GLN A 52 4.62 -16.31 3.94
N ALA A 53 4.82 -16.66 2.67
CA ALA A 53 3.73 -16.69 1.68
C ALA A 53 2.65 -17.69 2.10
N LEU A 54 3.03 -18.88 2.60
CA LEU A 54 2.12 -19.88 3.15
C LEU A 54 1.35 -19.34 4.36
N VAL A 55 2.04 -18.71 5.32
CA VAL A 55 1.41 -18.09 6.50
C VAL A 55 0.37 -17.06 6.07
N ASN A 56 0.71 -16.15 5.15
CA ASN A 56 -0.20 -15.13 4.65
C ASN A 56 -1.41 -15.76 3.95
N TYR A 57 -1.16 -16.75 3.09
CA TYR A 57 -2.19 -17.39 2.28
C TYR A 57 -3.22 -18.15 3.13
N TYR A 58 -2.80 -18.97 4.11
CA TYR A 58 -3.75 -19.68 4.98
C TYR A 58 -4.41 -18.77 6.00
N SER A 59 -3.68 -17.82 6.60
CA SER A 59 -4.25 -16.89 7.58
C SER A 59 -5.32 -16.02 6.95
N LEU A 60 -5.08 -15.54 5.73
CA LEU A 60 -6.07 -14.79 4.97
C LEU A 60 -7.28 -15.68 4.61
N GLY A 61 -7.06 -16.92 4.19
CA GLY A 61 -8.15 -17.88 3.97
C GLY A 61 -9.05 -18.06 5.21
N ARG A 62 -8.44 -18.15 6.40
CA ARG A 62 -9.18 -18.25 7.66
C ARG A 62 -9.97 -16.97 7.94
N THR A 63 -9.37 -15.80 7.77
CA THR A 63 -10.04 -14.53 8.04
C THR A 63 -11.23 -14.30 7.10
N LEU A 64 -11.08 -14.67 5.82
CA LEU A 64 -12.19 -14.61 4.84
C LEU A 64 -13.35 -15.50 5.30
N PHE A 65 -13.04 -16.73 5.72
CA PHE A 65 -14.04 -17.69 6.19
C PHE A 65 -14.78 -17.17 7.44
N ASP A 66 -14.05 -16.66 8.43
CA ASP A 66 -14.65 -16.19 9.68
C ASP A 66 -15.53 -14.95 9.48
N SER A 67 -15.18 -14.05 8.55
CA SER A 67 -16.08 -12.94 8.16
C SER A 67 -17.42 -13.46 7.64
N ILE A 68 -17.38 -14.47 6.77
CA ILE A 68 -18.59 -15.08 6.18
C ILE A 68 -19.37 -15.87 7.24
N GLN A 69 -18.68 -16.61 8.11
CA GLN A 69 -19.28 -17.38 9.19
C GLN A 69 -20.10 -16.50 10.13
N GLN A 70 -19.60 -15.31 10.50
CA GLN A 70 -20.36 -14.38 11.35
C GLN A 70 -21.69 -13.97 10.71
N ILE A 71 -21.68 -13.69 9.41
CA ILE A 71 -22.88 -13.31 8.64
C ILE A 71 -23.85 -14.50 8.55
N ILE A 72 -23.33 -15.70 8.27
CA ILE A 72 -24.12 -16.93 8.15
C ILE A 72 -24.75 -17.32 9.49
N TYR A 73 -24.01 -17.26 10.59
CA TYR A 73 -24.54 -17.55 11.91
C TYR A 73 -25.59 -16.56 12.34
N HIS A 74 -25.47 -15.29 11.93
CA HIS A 74 -26.50 -14.30 12.18
C HIS A 74 -27.78 -14.57 11.37
N TYR A 75 -27.64 -14.83 10.06
CA TYR A 75 -28.80 -14.94 9.16
C TYR A 75 -29.44 -16.34 9.16
N PHE A 76 -28.64 -17.39 9.00
CA PHE A 76 -29.12 -18.79 8.95
C PHE A 76 -29.08 -19.48 10.31
N GLY A 77 -28.27 -19.00 11.26
CA GLY A 77 -28.02 -19.65 12.55
C GLY A 77 -26.91 -20.71 12.49
N SER A 78 -26.69 -21.36 11.35
CA SER A 78 -25.61 -22.33 11.12
C SER A 78 -25.45 -22.66 9.64
N PHE A 79 -24.29 -23.24 9.27
CA PHE A 79 -24.07 -23.78 7.93
C PHE A 79 -24.95 -25.00 7.60
N GLU A 80 -25.47 -25.72 8.60
CA GLU A 80 -26.34 -26.90 8.40
C GLU A 80 -27.68 -26.57 7.72
N ARG A 81 -28.11 -25.30 7.78
CA ARG A 81 -29.33 -24.83 7.12
C ARG A 81 -29.12 -24.43 5.65
N ILE A 82 -27.89 -24.46 5.16
CA ILE A 82 -27.54 -24.11 3.78
C ILE A 82 -27.45 -25.41 2.98
N SER A 83 -28.34 -25.56 2.00
CA SER A 83 -28.34 -26.72 1.10
C SER A 83 -27.58 -26.43 -0.20
N SER A 84 -27.39 -25.16 -0.52
CA SER A 84 -26.74 -24.72 -1.75
C SER A 84 -25.91 -23.45 -1.53
N PHE A 85 -24.59 -23.62 -1.41
CA PHE A 85 -23.60 -22.54 -1.30
C PHE A 85 -22.80 -22.41 -2.58
N LEU A 86 -22.75 -21.21 -3.18
CA LEU A 86 -21.88 -20.89 -4.32
C LEU A 86 -20.72 -20.00 -3.86
N ASP A 87 -19.48 -20.47 -4.00
CA ASP A 87 -18.27 -19.66 -3.96
C ASP A 87 -17.96 -19.19 -5.38
N PHE A 88 -18.27 -17.93 -5.70
CA PHE A 88 -18.16 -17.34 -7.03
C PHE A 88 -16.89 -16.48 -7.16
N ALA A 89 -16.19 -16.62 -8.28
CA ALA A 89 -14.81 -16.13 -8.46
C ALA A 89 -13.88 -16.68 -7.36
N CYS A 90 -14.01 -17.98 -7.10
CA CYS A 90 -13.41 -18.67 -5.96
C CYS A 90 -11.90 -18.94 -6.08
N GLY A 91 -11.31 -18.68 -7.25
CA GLY A 91 -9.93 -19.02 -7.57
C GLY A 91 -9.65 -20.51 -7.33
N TYR A 92 -8.53 -20.81 -6.68
CA TYR A 92 -8.08 -22.18 -6.38
C TYR A 92 -8.46 -22.62 -4.95
N GLY A 93 -9.45 -22.00 -4.32
CA GLY A 93 -10.04 -22.48 -3.07
C GLY A 93 -9.27 -22.09 -1.81
N ARG A 94 -8.83 -20.82 -1.73
CA ARG A 94 -8.27 -20.24 -0.49
C ARG A 94 -9.30 -20.24 0.65
N LEU A 95 -10.54 -19.86 0.35
CA LEU A 95 -11.69 -19.97 1.26
C LEU A 95 -12.17 -21.42 1.40
N MET A 96 -12.30 -22.13 0.26
CA MET A 96 -12.94 -23.44 0.16
C MET A 96 -12.45 -24.47 1.20
N ARG A 97 -11.14 -24.54 1.47
CA ARG A 97 -10.56 -25.46 2.45
C ARG A 97 -11.07 -25.29 3.89
N PHE A 98 -11.59 -24.12 4.23
CA PHE A 98 -12.23 -23.86 5.52
C PHE A 98 -13.73 -24.18 5.45
N LEU A 99 -14.38 -23.80 4.35
CA LEU A 99 -15.80 -24.05 4.12
C LEU A 99 -16.16 -25.55 4.12
N VAL A 100 -15.33 -26.41 3.52
CA VAL A 100 -15.59 -27.86 3.45
C VAL A 100 -15.51 -28.58 4.81
N GLN A 101 -15.02 -27.91 5.86
CA GLN A 101 -15.04 -28.43 7.23
C GLN A 101 -16.38 -28.17 7.95
N GLU A 102 -17.27 -27.39 7.34
CA GLU A 102 -18.45 -26.82 7.99
C GLU A 102 -19.76 -27.28 7.37
N MET A 103 -19.72 -27.71 6.11
CA MET A 103 -20.89 -28.23 5.41
C MET A 103 -20.53 -29.34 4.42
N PRO A 104 -21.47 -30.22 4.05
CA PRO A 104 -21.21 -31.31 3.12
C PRO A 104 -20.75 -30.79 1.75
N VAL A 105 -19.67 -31.35 1.20
CA VAL A 105 -19.07 -30.93 -0.09
C VAL A 105 -20.06 -30.95 -1.26
N LYS A 106 -21.04 -31.86 -1.23
CA LYS A 106 -22.13 -31.95 -2.24
C LYS A 106 -23.08 -30.74 -2.25
N ASN A 107 -23.08 -29.93 -1.18
CA ASN A 107 -23.88 -28.72 -1.04
C ASN A 107 -23.08 -27.45 -1.40
N ILE A 108 -21.83 -27.59 -1.88
CA ILE A 108 -20.95 -26.49 -2.22
C ILE A 108 -20.67 -26.52 -3.73
N TRP A 109 -20.71 -25.35 -4.36
CA TRP A 109 -20.34 -25.12 -5.75
C TRP A 109 -19.17 -24.14 -5.80
N ALA A 110 -18.09 -24.54 -6.47
CA ALA A 110 -16.99 -23.67 -6.86
C ALA A 110 -17.24 -23.14 -8.27
N SER A 111 -17.22 -21.82 -8.45
CA SER A 111 -17.31 -21.20 -9.76
C SER A 111 -16.20 -20.20 -10.01
N ASP A 112 -15.50 -20.35 -11.12
CA ASP A 112 -14.42 -19.48 -11.54
C ASP A 112 -14.28 -19.48 -13.07
N ILE A 113 -13.74 -18.40 -13.64
CA ILE A 113 -13.45 -18.32 -15.08
C ILE A 113 -12.28 -19.24 -15.45
N TYR A 114 -11.39 -19.53 -14.51
CA TYR A 114 -10.30 -20.47 -14.70
C TYR A 114 -10.80 -21.91 -14.56
N ALA A 115 -10.97 -22.59 -15.69
CA ALA A 115 -11.37 -23.99 -15.74
C ALA A 115 -10.44 -24.91 -14.91
N GLU A 116 -9.14 -24.60 -14.86
CA GLU A 116 -8.18 -25.35 -14.03
C GLU A 116 -8.42 -25.16 -12.53
N ALA A 117 -8.85 -23.98 -12.12
CA ALA A 117 -9.16 -23.69 -10.72
C ALA A 117 -10.43 -24.43 -10.28
N VAL A 118 -11.48 -24.43 -11.12
CA VAL A 118 -12.70 -25.24 -10.90
C VAL A 118 -12.35 -26.73 -10.86
N LYS A 119 -11.55 -27.20 -11.82
CA LYS A 119 -11.09 -28.59 -11.86
C LYS A 119 -10.33 -28.98 -10.60
N PHE A 120 -9.39 -28.15 -10.14
CA PHE A 120 -8.67 -28.37 -8.89
C PHE A 120 -9.63 -28.58 -7.74
N GLN A 121 -10.60 -27.67 -7.57
CA GLN A 121 -11.50 -27.72 -6.44
C GLN A 121 -12.43 -28.94 -6.47
N THR A 122 -12.93 -29.31 -7.65
CA THR A 122 -13.76 -30.52 -7.81
C THR A 122 -12.97 -31.79 -7.54
N GLU A 123 -11.75 -31.93 -8.06
CA GLU A 123 -10.93 -33.14 -7.87
C GLU A 123 -10.36 -33.25 -6.44
N TYR A 124 -9.96 -32.12 -5.85
CA TYR A 124 -9.27 -32.10 -4.56
C TYR A 124 -10.24 -31.99 -3.37
N PHE A 125 -11.18 -31.02 -3.40
CA PHE A 125 -12.14 -30.82 -2.31
C PHE A 125 -13.41 -31.67 -2.48
N GLY A 126 -13.67 -32.22 -3.67
CA GLY A 126 -14.87 -33.04 -3.92
C GLY A 126 -16.18 -32.23 -4.01
N VAL A 127 -16.07 -30.91 -4.20
CA VAL A 127 -17.22 -30.01 -4.37
C VAL A 127 -17.76 -30.04 -5.80
N ASN A 128 -18.93 -29.45 -6.02
CA ASN A 128 -19.45 -29.27 -7.38
C ASN A 128 -18.70 -28.14 -8.10
N GLY A 129 -18.60 -28.22 -9.43
CA GLY A 129 -17.88 -27.22 -10.24
C GLY A 129 -18.77 -26.59 -11.31
N ILE A 130 -18.63 -25.28 -11.49
CA ILE A 130 -19.25 -24.53 -12.58
C ILE A 130 -18.16 -23.65 -13.21
N ILE A 131 -17.89 -23.79 -14.51
CA ILE A 131 -16.96 -22.89 -15.19
C ILE A 131 -17.71 -21.60 -15.51
N SER A 132 -17.20 -20.47 -15.01
CA SER A 132 -17.75 -19.15 -15.27
C SER A 132 -17.39 -18.63 -16.67
N THR A 133 -18.02 -17.54 -17.08
CA THR A 133 -17.88 -16.93 -18.40
C THR A 133 -17.37 -15.50 -18.27
N ARG A 134 -17.01 -14.86 -19.39
CA ARG A 134 -16.71 -13.41 -19.39
C ARG A 134 -17.98 -12.58 -19.32
N ASN A 135 -18.95 -12.95 -20.16
CA ASN A 135 -20.21 -12.23 -20.24
C ASN A 135 -21.28 -12.90 -19.35
N PRO A 136 -22.00 -12.13 -18.51
CA PRO A 136 -22.99 -12.67 -17.57
C PRO A 136 -24.14 -13.44 -18.23
N GLU A 137 -24.53 -13.06 -19.45
CA GLU A 137 -25.59 -13.69 -20.23
C GLU A 137 -25.26 -15.12 -20.68
N ASP A 138 -23.96 -15.45 -20.75
CA ASP A 138 -23.46 -16.78 -21.09
C ASP A 138 -23.41 -17.70 -19.86
N TYR A 139 -23.52 -17.14 -18.64
CA TYR A 139 -23.49 -17.89 -17.38
C TYR A 139 -24.85 -18.54 -17.08
N GLN A 140 -25.31 -19.42 -17.96
CA GLN A 140 -26.65 -20.02 -17.94
C GLN A 140 -26.70 -21.27 -17.07
N ILE A 141 -26.86 -21.09 -15.76
CA ILE A 141 -27.06 -22.19 -14.82
C ILE A 141 -28.48 -22.25 -14.28
N GLN A 142 -29.02 -23.47 -14.16
CA GLN A 142 -30.36 -23.71 -13.64
C GLN A 142 -30.42 -23.78 -12.12
N GLN A 143 -29.28 -24.08 -11.47
CA GLN A 143 -29.17 -24.18 -10.01
C GLN A 143 -29.45 -22.81 -9.35
N LYS A 144 -30.24 -22.84 -8.28
CA LYS A 144 -30.42 -21.70 -7.37
C LYS A 144 -29.66 -21.93 -6.06
N PHE A 145 -29.34 -20.86 -5.35
CA PHE A 145 -28.49 -20.93 -4.17
C PHE A 145 -29.14 -20.28 -2.95
N ASP A 146 -28.99 -20.94 -1.81
CA ASP A 146 -29.33 -20.38 -0.50
C ASP A 146 -28.29 -19.32 -0.11
N CYS A 147 -27.03 -19.52 -0.47
CA CYS A 147 -25.98 -18.54 -0.24
C CYS A 147 -25.05 -18.43 -1.44
N ILE A 148 -24.75 -17.20 -1.84
CA ILE A 148 -23.72 -16.89 -2.83
C ILE A 148 -22.72 -15.97 -2.16
N TYR A 149 -21.44 -16.35 -2.22
CA TYR A 149 -20.33 -15.50 -1.84
C TYR A 149 -19.52 -15.11 -3.08
N ALA A 150 -19.30 -13.81 -3.26
CA ALA A 150 -18.46 -13.25 -4.32
C ALA A 150 -17.40 -12.33 -3.70
N GLY A 151 -16.36 -12.94 -3.15
CA GLY A 151 -15.24 -12.25 -2.51
C GLY A 151 -14.26 -11.69 -3.52
N SER A 152 -13.96 -10.40 -3.41
CA SER A 152 -13.00 -9.67 -4.26
C SER A 152 -13.26 -9.87 -5.76
N PHE A 153 -14.53 -9.97 -6.15
CA PHE A 153 -14.92 -10.04 -7.56
C PHE A 153 -15.26 -8.66 -8.10
N PHE A 154 -16.21 -7.97 -7.46
CA PHE A 154 -16.69 -6.66 -7.89
C PHE A 154 -15.63 -5.55 -7.74
N SER A 155 -14.57 -5.76 -6.96
CA SER A 155 -13.39 -4.90 -6.91
C SER A 155 -12.58 -4.85 -8.21
N HIS A 156 -12.90 -5.68 -9.20
CA HIS A 156 -12.17 -5.72 -10.48
C HIS A 156 -13.07 -5.55 -11.71
N MET A 157 -14.38 -5.45 -11.51
CA MET A 157 -15.34 -5.47 -12.63
C MET A 157 -15.57 -4.07 -13.19
N PRO A 158 -15.37 -3.84 -14.49
CA PRO A 158 -15.65 -2.55 -15.10
C PRO A 158 -17.17 -2.28 -15.15
N PRO A 159 -17.61 -1.02 -15.30
CA PRO A 159 -19.02 -0.65 -15.22
C PRO A 159 -19.93 -1.43 -16.18
N GLN A 160 -19.44 -1.77 -17.38
CA GLN A 160 -20.20 -2.52 -18.38
C GLN A 160 -20.59 -3.93 -17.93
N THR A 161 -19.77 -4.60 -17.12
CA THR A 161 -20.04 -5.98 -16.65
C THR A 161 -20.43 -6.02 -15.17
N PHE A 162 -20.16 -4.98 -14.38
CA PHE A 162 -20.54 -4.91 -12.97
C PHE A 162 -22.04 -5.12 -12.76
N LYS A 163 -22.88 -4.28 -13.39
CA LYS A 163 -24.35 -4.36 -13.24
C LYS A 163 -24.90 -5.71 -13.74
N PRO A 164 -24.54 -6.19 -14.95
CA PRO A 164 -25.07 -7.46 -15.43
C PRO A 164 -24.64 -8.67 -14.58
N TRP A 165 -23.42 -8.69 -14.02
CA TRP A 165 -23.02 -9.72 -13.05
C TRP A 165 -23.81 -9.65 -11.74
N MET A 166 -24.01 -8.45 -11.19
CA MET A 166 -24.82 -8.27 -9.98
C MET A 166 -26.25 -8.80 -10.20
N GLN A 167 -26.84 -8.51 -11.35
CA GLN A 167 -28.17 -8.99 -11.71
C GLN A 167 -28.19 -10.52 -11.85
N GLN A 168 -27.18 -11.11 -12.49
CA GLN A 168 -27.08 -12.56 -12.66
C GLN A 168 -26.96 -13.27 -11.31
N LEU A 169 -26.06 -12.83 -10.42
CA LEU A 169 -25.89 -13.43 -9.10
C LEU A 169 -27.14 -13.26 -8.24
N TYR A 170 -27.77 -12.08 -8.23
CA TYR A 170 -29.02 -11.86 -7.50
C TYR A 170 -30.14 -12.79 -8.00
N HIS A 171 -30.28 -12.97 -9.31
CA HIS A 171 -31.28 -13.88 -9.87
C HIS A 171 -31.04 -15.35 -9.55
N LEU A 172 -29.81 -15.74 -9.22
CA LEU A 172 -29.48 -17.11 -8.82
C LEU A 172 -29.82 -17.42 -7.36
N LEU A 173 -30.22 -16.42 -6.57
CA LEU A 173 -30.67 -16.65 -5.20
C LEU A 173 -32.02 -17.36 -5.14
N ASN A 174 -32.17 -18.24 -4.15
CA ASN A 174 -33.47 -18.67 -3.65
C ASN A 174 -34.21 -17.48 -3.00
N PRO A 175 -35.54 -17.55 -2.79
CA PRO A 175 -36.30 -16.46 -2.15
C PRO A 175 -35.81 -16.07 -0.75
N GLU A 176 -35.28 -17.01 0.02
CA GLU A 176 -34.64 -16.80 1.33
C GLU A 176 -33.11 -16.76 1.24
N GLY A 177 -32.59 -16.58 0.03
CA GLY A 177 -31.17 -16.60 -0.26
C GLY A 177 -30.44 -15.37 0.26
N LEU A 178 -29.13 -15.52 0.38
CA LEU A 178 -28.21 -14.48 0.83
C LEU A 178 -27.04 -14.33 -0.16
N LEU A 179 -26.90 -13.15 -0.75
CA LEU A 179 -25.71 -12.76 -1.51
C LEU A 179 -24.79 -11.93 -0.62
N ILE A 180 -23.56 -12.40 -0.45
CA ILE A 180 -22.49 -11.72 0.24
C ILE A 180 -21.41 -11.39 -0.79
N PHE A 181 -21.08 -10.11 -0.96
CA PHE A 181 -20.03 -9.71 -1.90
C PHE A 181 -19.20 -8.57 -1.34
N SER A 182 -17.98 -8.42 -1.85
CA SER A 182 -17.10 -7.31 -1.44
C SER A 182 -16.84 -6.31 -2.55
N VAL A 183 -16.53 -5.07 -2.15
CA VAL A 183 -16.17 -3.96 -3.02
C VAL A 183 -15.02 -3.14 -2.42
N LEU A 184 -14.30 -2.40 -3.26
CA LEU A 184 -13.46 -1.30 -2.80
C LEU A 184 -14.31 -0.04 -2.70
N ASP A 185 -14.40 0.51 -1.50
CA ASP A 185 -15.14 1.75 -1.26
C ASP A 185 -14.36 2.99 -1.71
N GLU A 186 -15.05 4.09 -2.01
CA GLU A 186 -14.46 5.38 -2.35
C GLU A 186 -13.45 5.89 -1.30
N GLU A 187 -13.60 5.54 -0.03
CA GLU A 187 -12.63 5.87 1.02
C GLU A 187 -11.24 5.25 0.78
N THR A 188 -11.14 4.21 -0.07
CA THR A 188 -9.87 3.56 -0.44
C THR A 188 -9.19 4.18 -1.67
N LEU A 189 -9.83 5.15 -2.32
CA LEU A 189 -9.24 5.86 -3.45
C LEU A 189 -8.01 6.69 -3.02
N PRO A 190 -7.00 6.82 -3.90
CA PRO A 190 -5.94 7.80 -3.69
C PRO A 190 -6.52 9.20 -3.54
N SER A 191 -6.05 9.99 -2.57
CA SER A 191 -6.65 11.29 -2.21
C SER A 191 -6.69 12.33 -3.33
N TYR A 192 -5.94 12.13 -4.40
CA TYR A 192 -5.90 12.98 -5.59
C TYR A 192 -6.87 12.55 -6.70
N THR A 193 -7.55 11.40 -6.54
CA THR A 193 -8.48 10.85 -7.52
C THR A 193 -9.91 10.98 -7.01
N PRO A 194 -10.74 11.89 -7.57
CA PRO A 194 -12.13 12.01 -7.16
C PRO A 194 -12.97 10.82 -7.65
N MET A 195 -13.99 10.45 -6.88
CA MET A 195 -15.01 9.49 -7.33
C MET A 195 -15.81 10.05 -8.51
N SER A 196 -16.22 9.18 -9.44
CA SER A 196 -17.07 9.56 -10.57
C SER A 196 -18.46 10.01 -10.12
N ALA A 197 -19.12 10.87 -10.91
CA ALA A 197 -20.48 11.33 -10.61
C ALA A 197 -21.50 10.18 -10.58
N GLU A 198 -21.24 9.11 -11.34
CA GLU A 198 -22.03 7.88 -11.39
C GLU A 198 -21.81 6.97 -10.17
N GLY A 199 -20.84 7.29 -9.30
CA GLY A 199 -20.53 6.52 -8.09
C GLY A 199 -19.77 5.21 -8.31
N ILE A 200 -19.20 5.01 -9.50
CA ILE A 200 -18.30 3.91 -9.85
C ILE A 200 -17.11 4.44 -10.66
N LEU A 201 -15.89 4.01 -10.33
CA LEU A 201 -14.66 4.33 -11.04
C LEU A 201 -13.87 3.06 -11.33
N PHE A 202 -13.43 2.89 -12.58
CA PHE A 202 -12.61 1.76 -13.01
C PHE A 202 -11.26 2.21 -13.53
N SER A 203 -10.19 1.58 -13.06
CA SER A 203 -8.81 1.79 -13.48
C SER A 203 -8.23 0.51 -14.07
N THR A 204 -7.55 0.65 -15.21
CA THR A 204 -6.80 -0.43 -15.86
C THR A 204 -5.32 -0.43 -15.46
N GLU A 205 -4.89 0.50 -14.60
CA GLU A 205 -3.48 0.69 -14.24
C GLU A 205 -2.97 -0.39 -13.27
N SER A 206 -3.84 -0.95 -12.44
CA SER A 206 -3.55 -2.01 -11.47
C SER A 206 -4.46 -3.22 -11.67
N SER A 207 -3.85 -4.42 -11.73
CA SER A 207 -4.53 -5.72 -11.77
C SER A 207 -3.59 -6.78 -11.22
N GLU A 208 -4.08 -7.61 -10.30
CA GLU A 208 -3.34 -8.72 -9.70
C GLU A 208 -3.36 -9.98 -10.60
N SER A 209 -4.28 -10.05 -11.58
CA SER A 209 -4.34 -11.15 -12.53
C SER A 209 -3.25 -11.02 -13.59
N GLN A 210 -2.55 -12.13 -13.85
CA GLN A 210 -1.55 -12.18 -14.92
C GLN A 210 -2.15 -12.60 -16.27
N LEU A 211 -3.36 -13.17 -16.26
CA LEU A 211 -3.98 -13.84 -17.41
C LEU A 211 -5.19 -13.09 -17.99
N LEU A 212 -5.88 -12.28 -17.19
CA LEU A 212 -7.07 -11.56 -17.63
C LEU A 212 -6.70 -10.23 -18.32
N ASP A 213 -7.51 -9.83 -19.30
CA ASP A 213 -7.36 -8.54 -19.96
C ASP A 213 -7.67 -7.44 -18.94
N ARG A 214 -6.80 -6.44 -18.82
CA ARG A 214 -6.97 -5.34 -17.86
C ARG A 214 -8.21 -4.48 -18.12
N ASN A 215 -8.75 -4.51 -19.34
CA ASN A 215 -10.03 -3.86 -19.65
C ASN A 215 -11.24 -4.64 -19.12
N ASP A 216 -11.07 -5.94 -18.90
CA ASP A 216 -12.08 -6.86 -18.37
C ASP A 216 -11.89 -7.11 -16.86
N TYR A 217 -10.67 -6.92 -16.34
CA TYR A 217 -10.28 -7.18 -14.95
C TYR A 217 -9.21 -6.19 -14.47
N GLY A 218 -9.65 -5.07 -13.91
CA GLY A 218 -8.82 -3.96 -13.42
C GLY A 218 -9.04 -3.71 -11.93
N THR A 219 -9.08 -2.45 -11.51
CA THR A 219 -9.45 -2.04 -10.14
C THR A 219 -10.68 -1.13 -10.18
N THR A 220 -11.73 -1.52 -9.47
CA THR A 220 -13.01 -0.83 -9.40
C THR A 220 -13.29 -0.32 -8.00
N TYR A 221 -13.59 0.96 -7.90
CA TYR A 221 -14.05 1.63 -6.69
C TYR A 221 -15.51 2.03 -6.85
N VAL A 222 -16.29 1.93 -5.78
CA VAL A 222 -17.71 2.31 -5.76
C VAL A 222 -18.02 3.08 -4.49
N ASN A 223 -19.09 3.88 -4.51
CA ASN A 223 -19.67 4.43 -3.30
C ASN A 223 -20.97 3.70 -2.91
N GLU A 224 -21.43 3.93 -1.68
CA GLU A 224 -22.59 3.22 -1.15
C GLU A 224 -23.90 3.55 -1.87
N THR A 225 -24.03 4.79 -2.34
CA THR A 225 -25.21 5.23 -3.12
C THR A 225 -25.36 4.38 -4.37
N TYR A 226 -24.28 4.22 -5.15
CA TYR A 226 -24.29 3.39 -6.36
C TYR A 226 -24.74 1.96 -6.08
N ILE A 227 -24.18 1.32 -5.05
CA ILE A 227 -24.52 -0.07 -4.72
C ILE A 227 -25.99 -0.19 -4.30
N ARG A 228 -26.49 0.72 -3.46
CA ARG A 228 -27.90 0.70 -3.02
C ARG A 228 -28.85 0.92 -4.18
N GLU A 229 -28.59 1.90 -5.05
CA GLU A 229 -29.41 2.18 -6.22
C GLU A 229 -29.43 1.01 -7.20
N LEU A 230 -28.26 0.40 -7.46
CA LEU A 230 -28.13 -0.76 -8.33
C LEU A 230 -28.97 -1.94 -7.81
N ILE A 231 -28.81 -2.30 -6.54
CA ILE A 231 -29.55 -3.43 -5.96
C ILE A 231 -31.04 -3.14 -5.85
N ASN A 232 -31.44 -1.91 -5.49
CA ASN A 232 -32.85 -1.50 -5.47
C ASN A 232 -33.48 -1.59 -6.86
N HIS A 233 -32.75 -1.22 -7.90
CA HIS A 233 -33.21 -1.37 -9.28
C HIS A 233 -33.39 -2.84 -9.68
N ILE A 234 -32.39 -3.69 -9.40
CA ILE A 234 -32.41 -5.13 -9.72
C ILE A 234 -33.54 -5.84 -8.96
N SER A 235 -33.68 -5.55 -7.67
CA SER A 235 -34.65 -6.18 -6.77
C SER A 235 -36.05 -5.55 -6.80
N GLN A 236 -36.27 -4.49 -7.58
CA GLN A 236 -37.50 -3.71 -7.58
C GLN A 236 -37.88 -3.20 -6.16
N ASN A 237 -36.87 -2.72 -5.42
CA ASN A 237 -36.96 -2.24 -4.04
C ASN A 237 -37.46 -3.29 -3.02
N GLN A 238 -37.31 -4.59 -3.31
CA GLN A 238 -37.73 -5.66 -2.40
C GLN A 238 -36.59 -6.18 -1.52
N ALA A 239 -35.33 -6.04 -1.96
CA ALA A 239 -34.20 -6.61 -1.24
C ALA A 239 -33.87 -5.81 0.02
N SER A 240 -33.42 -6.51 1.06
CA SER A 240 -32.75 -5.90 2.21
C SER A 240 -31.25 -5.83 1.93
N ILE A 241 -30.64 -4.67 2.21
CA ILE A 241 -29.22 -4.38 1.90
C ILE A 241 -28.53 -3.87 3.16
N TYR A 242 -27.49 -4.59 3.60
CA TYR A 242 -26.66 -4.20 4.72
C TYR A 242 -25.19 -4.09 4.32
N ARG A 243 -24.51 -3.07 4.84
CA ARG A 243 -23.09 -2.79 4.57
C ARG A 243 -22.29 -3.02 5.84
N ILE A 244 -21.23 -3.81 5.74
CA ILE A 244 -20.22 -4.01 6.77
C ILE A 244 -18.93 -3.36 6.25
N LYS A 245 -18.63 -2.17 6.76
CA LYS A 245 -17.41 -1.44 6.39
C LYS A 245 -16.18 -2.26 6.73
N LYS A 246 -15.25 -2.42 5.79
CA LYS A 246 -14.01 -3.18 5.95
C LYS A 246 -14.22 -4.62 6.44
N GLY A 247 -15.38 -5.22 6.14
CA GLY A 247 -15.77 -6.55 6.61
C GLY A 247 -14.93 -7.69 6.03
N LEU A 248 -14.22 -7.46 4.91
CA LEU A 248 -13.32 -8.42 4.31
C LEU A 248 -11.87 -7.96 4.48
N SER A 249 -11.09 -8.74 5.25
CA SER A 249 -9.66 -8.51 5.49
C SER A 249 -9.31 -7.12 6.04
N ASN A 250 -10.22 -6.49 6.79
CA ASN A 250 -10.09 -5.10 7.29
C ASN A 250 -9.81 -4.07 6.18
N TYR A 251 -10.19 -4.37 4.93
CA TYR A 251 -9.85 -3.56 3.77
C TYR A 251 -11.05 -3.32 2.85
N GLN A 252 -11.68 -4.37 2.35
CA GLN A 252 -12.85 -4.27 1.47
C GLN A 252 -14.15 -4.28 2.29
N ASP A 253 -15.13 -3.55 1.80
CA ASP A 253 -16.45 -3.53 2.37
C ASP A 253 -17.23 -4.76 1.95
N LEU A 254 -18.00 -5.35 2.87
CA LEU A 254 -18.93 -6.42 2.57
C LEU A 254 -20.35 -5.87 2.47
N TYR A 255 -21.07 -6.29 1.44
CA TYR A 255 -22.49 -6.10 1.31
C TYR A 255 -23.20 -7.44 1.49
N VAL A 256 -24.28 -7.41 2.25
CA VAL A 256 -25.16 -8.54 2.53
C VAL A 256 -26.52 -8.19 1.95
N VAL A 257 -26.99 -9.00 1.01
CA VAL A 257 -28.21 -8.75 0.24
C VAL A 257 -29.09 -9.98 0.29
N THR A 258 -30.36 -9.80 0.62
CA THR A 258 -31.36 -10.87 0.58
C THR A 258 -32.62 -10.40 -0.13
N PRO A 259 -33.28 -11.24 -0.95
CA PRO A 259 -34.58 -10.91 -1.55
C PRO A 259 -35.70 -10.72 -0.53
N GLN A 260 -35.50 -11.15 0.72
CA GLN A 260 -36.45 -10.95 1.80
C GLN A 260 -36.53 -9.45 2.19
N PRO A 261 -37.71 -8.83 2.15
CA PRO A 261 -37.87 -7.44 2.57
C PRO A 261 -37.78 -7.30 4.09
N ASN A 262 -37.39 -6.11 4.56
CA ASN A 262 -37.37 -5.71 5.97
C ASN A 262 -36.52 -6.61 6.89
N GLN A 263 -35.47 -7.24 6.38
CA GLN A 263 -34.50 -7.97 7.19
C GLN A 263 -33.57 -6.98 7.89
N ASP A 264 -33.50 -7.09 9.21
CA ASP A 264 -32.70 -6.20 10.05
C ASP A 264 -31.36 -6.85 10.43
N PHE A 265 -30.30 -6.37 9.81
CA PHE A 265 -28.92 -6.75 10.12
C PHE A 265 -28.25 -5.81 11.12
N THR A 266 -28.94 -4.81 11.67
CA THR A 266 -28.33 -3.87 12.65
C THR A 266 -27.95 -4.56 13.96
N THR A 267 -28.53 -5.73 14.25
CA THR A 267 -28.17 -6.55 15.41
C THR A 267 -26.95 -7.45 15.17
N LEU A 268 -26.42 -7.50 13.93
CA LEU A 268 -25.14 -8.15 13.63
C LEU A 268 -24.00 -7.37 14.28
N ASN A 269 -23.50 -7.89 15.40
CA ASN A 269 -22.34 -7.36 16.10
C ASN A 269 -21.04 -7.86 15.45
N PHE A 270 -20.80 -7.45 14.20
CA PHE A 270 -19.66 -7.92 13.40
C PHE A 270 -18.33 -7.61 14.10
N LYS A 271 -17.45 -8.62 14.15
CA LYS A 271 -16.16 -8.58 14.82
C LYS A 271 -15.03 -8.57 13.80
N TYR A 272 -14.10 -7.65 14.00
CA TYR A 272 -12.91 -7.49 13.19
C TYR A 272 -11.73 -8.23 13.81
N TYR A 273 -10.86 -8.79 12.98
CA TYR A 273 -9.62 -9.38 13.46
C TYR A 273 -8.70 -8.31 14.04
N PRO A 274 -7.93 -8.62 15.11
CA PRO A 274 -6.80 -7.78 15.44
C PRO A 274 -5.78 -7.81 14.31
N GLN A 275 -4.93 -6.79 14.24
CA GLN A 275 -3.78 -6.76 13.34
C GLN A 275 -2.52 -6.67 14.18
N GLY A 276 -1.42 -7.21 13.68
CA GLY A 276 -0.14 -7.12 14.38
C GLY A 276 1.03 -7.44 13.48
N TYR A 277 2.20 -7.05 13.96
CA TYR A 277 3.46 -7.22 13.26
C TYR A 277 4.59 -7.43 14.26
N LEU A 278 5.59 -8.22 13.85
CA LEU A 278 6.82 -8.43 14.60
C LEU A 278 7.87 -7.43 14.08
N ASP A 279 8.25 -6.49 14.95
CA ASP A 279 9.27 -5.50 14.65
C ASP A 279 10.68 -6.10 14.75
N ALA A 280 10.97 -6.80 15.85
CA ALA A 280 12.31 -7.32 16.13
C ALA A 280 12.33 -8.65 16.90
N CYS A 281 13.37 -9.44 16.65
CA CYS A 281 13.69 -10.67 17.36
C CYS A 281 15.20 -10.71 17.62
N ASN A 282 15.59 -10.55 18.89
CA ASN A 282 16.98 -10.39 19.31
C ASN A 282 17.36 -11.42 20.36
N ILE A 283 18.66 -11.78 20.42
CA ILE A 283 19.21 -12.58 21.50
C ILE A 283 19.79 -11.63 22.55
N THR A 284 19.34 -11.73 23.79
CA THR A 284 19.86 -10.93 24.90
C THR A 284 21.27 -11.40 25.31
N PRO A 285 22.03 -10.63 26.11
CA PRO A 285 23.31 -11.09 26.64
C PRO A 285 23.23 -12.36 27.49
N THR A 286 22.06 -12.67 28.07
CA THR A 286 21.81 -13.91 28.82
C THR A 286 21.50 -15.11 27.92
N GLY A 287 21.36 -14.90 26.61
CA GLY A 287 20.99 -15.91 25.63
C GLY A 287 19.49 -16.04 25.40
N ASP A 288 18.65 -15.31 26.16
CA ASP A 288 17.20 -15.34 26.03
C ASP A 288 16.75 -14.67 24.72
N ILE A 289 15.56 -15.02 24.24
CA ILE A 289 15.00 -14.44 23.01
C ILE A 289 14.07 -13.29 23.39
N GLN A 290 14.39 -12.09 22.94
CA GLN A 290 13.56 -10.90 23.09
C GLN A 290 12.81 -10.62 21.79
N LEU A 291 11.48 -10.55 21.89
CA LEU A 291 10.56 -10.28 20.79
C LEU A 291 9.86 -8.94 21.02
N GLU A 292 9.78 -8.14 19.98
CA GLU A 292 9.13 -6.83 19.99
C GLU A 292 8.25 -6.65 18.78
N GLY A 293 7.11 -5.99 18.97
CA GLY A 293 6.19 -5.73 17.88
C GLY A 293 5.04 -4.87 18.32
N TRP A 294 3.99 -4.89 17.51
CA TRP A 294 2.73 -4.25 17.84
C TRP A 294 1.54 -5.14 17.50
N ALA A 295 0.44 -4.91 18.20
CA ALA A 295 -0.86 -5.52 17.94
C ALA A 295 -1.97 -4.53 18.32
N ILE A 296 -2.93 -4.34 17.43
CA ILE A 296 -4.07 -3.43 17.58
C ILE A 296 -5.37 -4.17 17.33
N ASP A 297 -6.41 -3.79 18.07
CA ASP A 297 -7.78 -4.19 17.82
C ASP A 297 -8.58 -2.99 17.32
N SER A 298 -9.21 -3.11 16.16
CA SER A 298 -10.03 -2.05 15.55
C SER A 298 -11.51 -2.16 15.91
N ASN A 299 -11.92 -3.16 16.71
CA ASN A 299 -13.28 -3.23 17.20
C ASN A 299 -13.63 -2.03 18.11
N PRO A 300 -14.86 -1.51 18.06
CA PRO A 300 -15.32 -0.51 19.02
C PRO A 300 -15.18 -1.02 20.46
N ASN A 301 -14.47 -0.27 21.31
CA ASN A 301 -14.09 -0.67 22.68
C ASN A 301 -13.30 -2.00 22.78
N GLY A 302 -12.76 -2.48 21.66
CA GLY A 302 -11.91 -3.65 21.58
C GLY A 302 -10.50 -3.38 22.11
N SER A 303 -9.81 -4.46 22.45
CA SER A 303 -8.39 -4.44 22.78
C SER A 303 -7.77 -5.80 22.51
N VAL A 304 -6.46 -5.83 22.35
CA VAL A 304 -5.70 -7.09 22.28
C VAL A 304 -5.53 -7.61 23.71
N GLU A 305 -6.19 -8.73 24.02
CA GLU A 305 -6.17 -9.39 25.32
C GLU A 305 -4.79 -9.98 25.63
N SER A 306 -4.14 -10.56 24.60
CA SER A 306 -2.79 -11.13 24.73
C SER A 306 -2.10 -11.28 23.38
N VAL A 307 -0.77 -11.23 23.42
CA VAL A 307 0.12 -11.73 22.38
C VAL A 307 0.80 -12.98 22.94
N GLN A 308 0.67 -14.10 22.25
CA GLN A 308 1.05 -15.44 22.72
C GLN A 308 2.17 -16.03 21.87
N MET A 309 3.13 -16.66 22.54
CA MET A 309 4.33 -17.22 21.95
C MET A 309 4.20 -18.72 22.15
N ILE A 310 3.96 -19.42 21.04
CA ILE A 310 3.55 -20.82 21.03
C ILE A 310 4.64 -21.65 20.36
N VAL A 311 5.05 -22.72 21.03
CA VAL A 311 6.00 -23.72 20.53
C VAL A 311 5.42 -25.10 20.82
N ASN A 312 5.46 -26.01 19.83
CA ASN A 312 4.89 -27.36 19.97
C ASN A 312 3.43 -27.35 20.50
N ASN A 313 2.61 -26.44 19.97
CA ASN A 313 1.20 -26.22 20.35
C ASN A 313 0.97 -25.85 21.83
N LYS A 314 2.00 -25.41 22.56
CA LYS A 314 1.88 -24.91 23.93
C LYS A 314 2.30 -23.46 24.00
N VAL A 315 1.49 -22.64 24.67
CA VAL A 315 1.87 -21.27 25.03
C VAL A 315 3.02 -21.36 26.02
N ILE A 316 4.22 -20.97 25.60
CA ILE A 316 5.42 -20.94 26.46
C ILE A 316 5.61 -19.57 27.12
N GLN A 317 5.00 -18.53 26.55
CA GLN A 317 5.01 -17.18 27.07
C GLN A 317 3.86 -16.35 26.48
N ASN A 318 3.43 -15.30 27.19
CA ASN A 318 2.54 -14.28 26.66
C ASN A 318 2.87 -12.88 27.20
N CYS A 319 2.33 -11.86 26.56
CA CYS A 319 2.33 -10.49 27.06
C CYS A 319 1.08 -9.74 26.61
N GLN A 320 0.89 -8.53 27.12
CA GLN A 320 -0.17 -7.62 26.68
C GLN A 320 0.45 -6.37 26.05
N PRO A 321 -0.13 -5.84 24.97
CA PRO A 321 0.26 -4.54 24.45
C PRO A 321 0.10 -3.44 25.50
N SER A 322 1.17 -2.67 25.72
CA SER A 322 1.20 -1.60 26.71
C SER A 322 2.17 -0.46 26.37
N ILE A 323 3.05 -0.66 25.39
CA ILE A 323 4.08 0.29 24.97
C ILE A 323 3.45 1.30 24.01
N GLU A 324 3.83 2.57 24.17
CA GLU A 324 3.30 3.65 23.34
C GLU A 324 3.85 3.62 21.91
N ARG A 325 2.95 3.73 20.92
CA ARG A 325 3.22 3.75 19.47
C ARG A 325 2.49 4.91 18.79
N PRO A 326 2.97 6.16 18.95
CA PRO A 326 2.36 7.32 18.30
C PRO A 326 2.35 7.22 16.76
N ASP A 327 3.32 6.53 16.18
CA ASP A 327 3.40 6.24 14.75
C ASP A 327 2.19 5.41 14.26
N LEU A 328 1.71 4.47 15.06
CA LEU A 328 0.53 3.66 14.73
C LEU A 328 -0.77 4.44 14.92
N VAL A 329 -0.81 5.44 15.81
CA VAL A 329 -1.94 6.37 15.92
C VAL A 329 -2.07 7.20 14.65
N GLU A 330 -0.96 7.66 14.08
CA GLU A 330 -0.95 8.39 12.81
C GLU A 330 -1.38 7.49 11.64
N TYR A 331 -0.85 6.27 11.56
CA TYR A 331 -1.17 5.32 10.49
C TYR A 331 -2.63 4.86 10.52
N PHE A 332 -3.12 4.36 11.66
CA PHE A 332 -4.49 3.85 11.80
C PHE A 332 -5.52 4.96 12.07
N LYS A 333 -5.09 6.20 12.30
CA LYS A 333 -5.93 7.37 12.60
C LYS A 333 -6.88 7.14 13.80
N THR A 334 -6.41 6.41 14.81
CA THR A 334 -7.18 6.10 16.03
C THR A 334 -6.30 6.13 17.28
N SER A 335 -6.82 6.74 18.35
CA SER A 335 -6.12 6.78 19.65
C SER A 335 -6.04 5.42 20.33
N GLN A 336 -6.87 4.45 19.93
CA GLN A 336 -6.79 3.06 20.39
C GLN A 336 -5.45 2.40 20.02
N ALA A 337 -4.79 2.89 18.95
CA ALA A 337 -3.49 2.40 18.54
C ALA A 337 -2.35 2.80 19.50
N LEU A 338 -2.58 3.75 20.41
CA LEU A 338 -1.48 4.34 21.20
C LEU A 338 -0.75 3.29 22.03
N LYS A 339 -1.43 2.38 22.72
CA LYS A 339 -0.79 1.37 23.57
C LYS A 339 -0.73 -0.01 22.91
N SER A 340 -0.39 -0.03 21.62
CA SER A 340 -0.37 -1.26 20.81
C SER A 340 0.99 -1.96 20.78
N GLY A 341 2.06 -1.33 21.27
CA GLY A 341 3.38 -1.94 21.31
C GLY A 341 3.49 -3.01 22.41
N TRP A 342 4.21 -4.10 22.11
CA TRP A 342 4.46 -5.18 23.07
C TRP A 342 5.93 -5.60 23.03
N ASN A 343 6.42 -6.07 24.17
CA ASN A 343 7.74 -6.66 24.36
C ASN A 343 7.57 -7.97 25.12
N CYS A 344 8.36 -8.98 24.76
CA CYS A 344 8.30 -10.28 25.39
C CYS A 344 9.67 -10.95 25.43
N ILE A 345 9.99 -11.60 26.55
CA ILE A 345 11.24 -12.36 26.70
C ILE A 345 10.88 -13.83 26.91
N ILE A 346 11.45 -14.69 26.06
CA ILE A 346 11.37 -16.15 26.16
C ILE A 346 12.70 -16.65 26.70
N ASN A 347 12.65 -17.39 27.82
CA ASN A 347 13.83 -17.98 28.40
C ASN A 347 14.47 -18.99 27.43
N SER A 348 15.78 -18.90 27.25
CA SER A 348 16.57 -19.77 26.36
C SER A 348 16.48 -21.26 26.66
N ASN A 349 16.11 -21.67 27.89
CA ASN A 349 15.90 -23.08 28.22
C ASN A 349 14.57 -23.64 27.72
N LEU A 350 13.64 -22.79 27.30
CA LEU A 350 12.31 -23.18 26.81
C LEU A 350 12.27 -23.31 25.29
N ILE A 351 13.32 -22.90 24.59
CA ILE A 351 13.29 -22.73 23.15
C ILE A 351 14.66 -22.93 22.49
N SER A 352 14.66 -23.62 21.34
CA SER A 352 15.84 -23.86 20.51
C SER A 352 15.79 -23.01 19.23
N PRO A 353 16.94 -22.66 18.62
CA PRO A 353 16.99 -22.01 17.31
C PRO A 353 16.21 -22.72 16.19
N GLN A 354 16.01 -24.04 16.30
CA GLN A 354 15.30 -24.85 15.31
C GLN A 354 13.80 -24.99 15.60
N ASP A 355 13.35 -24.59 16.79
CA ASP A 355 11.94 -24.65 17.13
C ASP A 355 11.14 -23.65 16.29
N ILE A 356 9.96 -24.07 15.85
CA ILE A 356 8.99 -23.19 15.21
C ILE A 356 8.23 -22.44 16.29
N VAL A 357 8.22 -21.11 16.17
CA VAL A 357 7.47 -20.21 17.04
C VAL A 357 6.30 -19.66 16.27
N LEU A 358 5.11 -19.86 16.80
CA LEU A 358 3.90 -19.19 16.37
C LEU A 358 3.62 -18.02 17.33
N ILE A 359 3.66 -16.80 16.81
CA ILE A 359 3.32 -15.57 17.52
C ILE A 359 1.91 -15.17 17.11
N LYS A 360 1.00 -15.06 18.07
CA LYS A 360 -0.43 -14.84 17.81
C LYS A 360 -1.01 -13.77 18.72
N ALA A 361 -1.72 -12.79 18.16
CA ALA A 361 -2.52 -11.84 18.93
C ALA A 361 -3.95 -12.35 19.07
N LYS A 362 -4.53 -12.21 20.26
CA LYS A 362 -5.94 -12.51 20.51
C LYS A 362 -6.63 -11.26 21.04
N ASN A 363 -7.77 -10.89 20.46
CA ASN A 363 -8.55 -9.74 20.93
C ASN A 363 -9.68 -10.13 21.89
N THR A 364 -10.33 -9.13 22.49
CA THR A 364 -11.46 -9.33 23.40
C THR A 364 -12.72 -9.87 22.72
N ALA A 365 -12.77 -9.84 21.39
CA ALA A 365 -13.82 -10.50 20.61
C ALA A 365 -13.56 -12.01 20.41
N GLY A 366 -12.42 -12.52 20.87
CA GLY A 366 -12.04 -13.93 20.72
C GLY A 366 -11.44 -14.29 19.36
N LEU A 367 -11.19 -13.31 18.49
CA LEU A 367 -10.54 -13.51 17.19
C LEU A 367 -9.02 -13.50 17.35
N GLU A 368 -8.34 -14.30 16.54
CA GLU A 368 -6.92 -14.57 16.66
C GLU A 368 -6.17 -14.27 15.37
N TRP A 369 -5.13 -13.43 15.45
CA TRP A 369 -4.30 -13.06 14.31
C TRP A 369 -2.90 -13.64 14.45
N ILE A 370 -2.45 -14.36 13.44
CA ILE A 370 -1.07 -14.86 13.37
C ILE A 370 -0.15 -13.71 12.95
N ILE A 371 0.75 -13.31 13.84
CA ILE A 371 1.76 -12.27 13.58
C ILE A 371 2.95 -12.89 12.85
N ALA A 372 3.39 -14.08 13.25
CA ALA A 372 4.50 -14.79 12.62
C ALA A 372 4.42 -16.29 12.92
N VAL A 373 4.88 -17.12 11.99
CA VAL A 373 5.14 -18.56 12.20
C VAL A 373 6.43 -18.90 11.47
N GLU A 374 7.50 -19.17 12.21
CA GLU A 374 8.81 -19.41 11.62
C GLU A 374 9.75 -20.04 12.66
N THR A 375 10.89 -20.60 12.22
CA THR A 375 11.93 -21.02 13.17
C THR A 375 12.55 -19.82 13.89
N VAL A 376 12.94 -19.98 15.16
CA VAL A 376 13.61 -18.92 15.93
C VAL A 376 14.82 -18.36 15.17
N LYS A 377 15.63 -19.24 14.58
CA LYS A 377 16.80 -18.84 13.79
C LYS A 377 16.41 -17.90 12.65
N ASN A 378 15.39 -18.24 11.88
CA ASN A 378 14.98 -17.43 10.73
C ASN A 378 14.32 -16.11 11.18
N LEU A 379 13.57 -16.11 12.28
CA LEU A 379 13.03 -14.87 12.87
C LEU A 379 14.14 -13.87 13.18
N ILE A 380 15.22 -14.30 13.83
CA ILE A 380 16.37 -13.46 14.17
C ILE A 380 17.04 -12.92 12.90
N LEU A 381 17.37 -13.80 11.95
CA LEU A 381 18.03 -13.43 10.70
C LEU A 381 17.19 -12.40 9.92
N ARG A 382 15.88 -12.61 9.87
CA ARG A 382 14.96 -11.75 9.14
C ARG A 382 14.83 -10.36 9.78
N THR A 383 14.69 -10.29 11.10
CA THR A 383 14.57 -8.97 11.76
C THR A 383 15.87 -8.19 11.69
N GLN A 384 17.03 -8.86 11.81
CA GLN A 384 18.34 -8.24 11.60
C GLN A 384 18.50 -7.70 10.17
N TRP A 385 18.14 -8.50 9.16
CA TRP A 385 18.19 -8.08 7.77
C TRP A 385 17.28 -6.86 7.51
N ARG A 386 16.07 -6.83 8.08
CA ARG A 386 15.16 -5.68 7.99
C ARG A 386 15.76 -4.41 8.61
N GLU A 387 16.41 -4.52 9.76
CA GLU A 387 17.08 -3.40 10.42
C GLU A 387 18.24 -2.87 9.56
N GLU A 388 19.12 -3.75 9.06
CA GLU A 388 20.23 -3.39 8.17
C GLU A 388 19.74 -2.69 6.90
N ARG A 389 18.65 -3.21 6.32
CA ARG A 389 18.01 -2.62 5.16
C ARG A 389 17.44 -1.24 5.46
N SER A 390 16.67 -1.09 6.54
CA SER A 390 16.09 0.21 6.95
C SER A 390 17.20 1.25 7.14
N ARG A 391 18.31 0.85 7.78
CA ARG A 391 19.51 1.69 7.91
C ARG A 391 20.09 2.08 6.56
N THR A 392 20.23 1.13 5.65
CA THR A 392 20.77 1.36 4.30
C THR A 392 19.86 2.29 3.47
N GLN A 393 18.54 2.12 3.55
CA GLN A 393 17.56 2.99 2.88
C GLN A 393 17.59 4.42 3.43
N SER A 394 17.70 4.57 4.75
CA SER A 394 17.85 5.88 5.40
C SER A 394 19.13 6.58 4.94
N GLN A 395 20.25 5.87 4.89
CA GLN A 395 21.51 6.38 4.35
C GLN A 395 21.37 6.79 2.87
N LEU A 396 20.74 5.94 2.05
CA LEU A 396 20.49 6.24 0.64
C LEU A 396 19.65 7.52 0.47
N LYS A 397 18.59 7.70 1.28
CA LYS A 397 17.76 8.91 1.28
C LYS A 397 18.59 10.15 1.62
N GLN A 398 19.44 10.06 2.65
CA GLN A 398 20.35 11.15 3.04
C GLN A 398 21.33 11.50 1.92
N TYR A 399 21.93 10.48 1.26
CA TYR A 399 22.82 10.69 0.13
C TYR A 399 22.10 11.34 -1.07
N LYS A 400 20.86 10.93 -1.38
CA LYS A 400 20.04 11.56 -2.43
C LYS A 400 19.79 13.04 -2.13
N THR A 401 19.40 13.39 -0.90
CA THR A 401 19.20 14.79 -0.50
C THR A 401 20.49 15.61 -0.60
N LYS A 402 21.62 15.03 -0.17
CA LYS A 402 22.94 15.69 -0.27
C LYS A 402 23.35 15.90 -1.73
N LEU A 403 23.11 14.92 -2.60
CA LEU A 403 23.38 15.02 -4.03
C LEU A 403 22.56 16.14 -4.67
N GLN A 404 21.25 16.19 -4.40
CA GLN A 404 20.36 17.24 -4.91
C GLN A 404 20.81 18.64 -4.46
N LYS A 405 21.19 18.81 -3.19
CA LYS A 405 21.74 20.09 -2.69
C LYS A 405 23.05 20.47 -3.38
N THR A 406 23.93 19.50 -3.61
CA THR A 406 25.22 19.73 -4.30
C THR A 406 24.98 20.14 -5.75
N GLN A 407 24.00 19.53 -6.42
CA GLN A 407 23.62 19.85 -7.79
C GLN A 407 23.08 21.29 -7.90
N SER A 408 22.16 21.70 -7.01
CA SER A 408 21.68 23.09 -6.99
C SER A 408 22.81 24.10 -6.70
N GLN A 409 23.77 23.74 -5.85
CA GLN A 409 24.92 24.60 -5.57
C GLN A 409 25.88 24.70 -6.77
N LEU A 410 26.05 23.61 -7.54
CA LEU A 410 26.82 23.62 -8.77
C LEU A 410 26.17 24.54 -9.81
N GLU A 411 24.87 24.39 -10.06
CA GLU A 411 24.10 25.25 -10.97
C GLU A 411 24.21 26.74 -10.60
N PHE A 412 24.11 27.06 -9.30
CA PHE A 412 24.30 28.44 -8.82
C PHE A 412 25.73 28.95 -9.05
N THR A 413 26.73 28.10 -8.84
CA THR A 413 28.14 28.46 -9.05
C THR A 413 28.43 28.69 -10.53
N GLU A 414 27.87 27.85 -11.42
CA GLU A 414 27.96 28.01 -12.87
C GLU A 414 27.33 29.32 -13.35
N LEU A 415 26.15 29.67 -12.83
CA LEU A 415 25.50 30.95 -13.12
C LEU A 415 26.35 32.14 -12.66
N THR A 416 26.90 32.07 -11.45
CA THR A 416 27.76 33.13 -10.90
C THR A 416 29.03 33.29 -11.73
N LEU A 417 29.62 32.17 -12.17
CA LEU A 417 30.81 32.18 -13.03
C LEU A 417 30.50 32.80 -14.40
N ALA A 418 29.34 32.49 -14.99
CA ALA A 418 28.90 33.13 -16.23
C ALA A 418 28.77 34.65 -16.08
N GLN A 419 28.11 35.12 -15.02
CA GLN A 419 27.99 36.55 -14.73
C GLN A 419 29.34 37.24 -14.50
N ALA A 420 30.28 36.57 -13.84
CA ALA A 420 31.63 37.10 -13.64
C ALA A 420 32.39 37.25 -14.98
N ARG A 421 32.22 36.28 -15.90
CA ARG A 421 32.80 36.34 -17.25
C ARG A 421 32.20 37.48 -18.08
N ASP A 422 30.89 37.69 -18.00
CA ASP A 422 30.22 38.80 -18.70
C ASP A 422 30.73 40.15 -18.20
N LYS A 423 30.85 40.32 -16.86
CA LYS A 423 31.43 41.53 -16.26
C LYS A 423 32.89 41.76 -16.67
N LEU A 424 33.70 40.70 -16.70
CA LEU A 424 35.08 40.80 -17.15
C LEU A 424 35.16 41.33 -18.59
N THR A 425 34.34 40.77 -19.48
CA THR A 425 34.26 41.18 -20.89
C THR A 425 33.82 42.64 -21.02
N GLN A 426 32.86 43.09 -20.20
CA GLN A 426 32.43 44.49 -20.16
C GLN A 426 33.56 45.42 -19.71
N LEU A 427 34.26 45.08 -18.62
CA LEU A 427 35.38 45.87 -18.10
C LEU A 427 36.54 45.94 -19.10
N GLU A 428 36.84 44.84 -19.80
CA GLU A 428 37.84 44.83 -20.88
C GLU A 428 37.45 45.79 -22.01
N THR A 429 36.16 45.85 -22.37
CA THR A 429 35.63 46.79 -23.37
C THR A 429 35.73 48.24 -22.91
N GLU A 430 35.34 48.53 -21.67
CA GLU A 430 35.43 49.87 -21.07
C GLU A 430 36.89 50.34 -20.97
N LEU A 431 37.81 49.46 -20.58
CA LEU A 431 39.23 49.73 -20.53
C LEU A 431 39.77 50.10 -21.92
N GLY A 432 39.39 49.35 -22.96
CA GLY A 432 39.75 49.66 -24.34
C GLY A 432 39.25 51.04 -24.79
N ASN A 433 38.01 51.41 -24.45
CA ASN A 433 37.46 52.73 -24.73
C ASN A 433 38.21 53.85 -23.99
N CYS A 434 38.55 53.64 -22.71
CA CYS A 434 39.33 54.58 -21.93
C CYS A 434 40.73 54.80 -22.51
N GLN A 435 41.39 53.72 -22.94
CA GLN A 435 42.69 53.80 -23.61
C GLN A 435 42.61 54.62 -24.90
N PHE A 436 41.60 54.36 -25.74
CA PHE A 436 41.36 55.14 -26.96
C PHE A 436 41.12 56.63 -26.67
N ASN A 437 40.28 56.95 -25.69
CA ASN A 437 39.99 58.34 -25.30
C ASN A 437 41.24 59.05 -24.77
N LEU A 438 42.09 58.33 -24.02
CA LEU A 438 43.36 58.86 -23.52
C LEU A 438 44.30 59.20 -24.68
N GLU A 439 44.47 58.30 -25.64
CA GLU A 439 45.28 58.55 -26.85
C GLU A 439 44.77 59.77 -27.63
N SER A 440 43.45 59.85 -27.83
CA SER A 440 42.81 60.96 -28.53
C SER A 440 43.01 62.30 -27.79
N SER A 441 42.88 62.31 -26.46
CA SER A 441 43.13 63.49 -25.64
C SER A 441 44.60 63.93 -25.69
N GLN A 442 45.54 62.98 -25.66
CA GLN A 442 46.97 63.26 -25.81
C GLN A 442 47.28 63.87 -27.19
N PHE A 443 46.63 63.37 -28.24
CA PHE A 443 46.74 63.93 -29.59
C PHE A 443 46.25 65.37 -29.65
N LEU A 444 45.04 65.65 -29.14
CA LEU A 444 44.48 67.01 -29.08
C LEU A 444 45.33 67.97 -28.23
N LEU A 445 45.85 67.49 -27.09
CA LEU A 445 46.74 68.27 -26.24
C LEU A 445 48.02 68.66 -26.99
N LYS A 446 48.58 67.73 -27.78
CA LYS A 446 49.74 68.00 -28.64
C LYS A 446 49.41 69.06 -29.68
N GLN A 447 48.27 68.93 -30.36
CA GLN A 447 47.81 69.91 -31.35
C GLN A 447 47.63 71.30 -30.73
N SER A 448 46.95 71.41 -29.58
CA SER A 448 46.75 72.68 -28.89
C SER A 448 48.08 73.30 -28.42
N ASN A 449 49.02 72.48 -27.93
CA ASN A 449 50.35 72.95 -27.57
C ASN A 449 51.11 73.51 -28.79
N ASP A 450 50.99 72.87 -29.94
CA ASP A 450 51.60 73.34 -31.19
C ASP A 450 50.94 74.65 -31.67
N GLU A 451 49.61 74.79 -31.57
CA GLU A 451 48.89 76.04 -31.83
C GLU A 451 49.28 77.17 -30.87
N ILE A 452 49.40 76.89 -29.57
CA ILE A 452 49.84 77.88 -28.57
C ILE A 452 51.27 78.33 -28.86
N LYS A 453 52.16 77.40 -29.23
CA LYS A 453 53.52 77.74 -29.68
C LYS A 453 53.47 78.65 -30.91
N ALA A 454 52.66 78.31 -31.91
CA ALA A 454 52.47 79.14 -33.10
C ALA A 454 51.93 80.53 -32.74
N MET A 455 50.91 80.63 -31.88
CA MET A 455 50.33 81.89 -31.41
C MET A 455 51.36 82.73 -30.64
N LYS A 456 52.12 82.15 -29.71
CA LYS A 456 53.18 82.85 -28.96
C LYS A 456 54.32 83.34 -29.86
N SER A 457 54.56 82.66 -30.97
CA SER A 457 55.52 83.09 -32.00
C SER A 457 54.98 84.19 -32.93
N SER A 458 53.68 84.48 -32.88
CA SER A 458 53.08 85.53 -33.70
C SER A 458 53.52 86.93 -33.28
N LYS A 459 53.67 87.83 -34.26
CA LYS A 459 54.09 89.22 -34.04
C LYS A 459 53.21 89.96 -33.04
N PHE A 460 51.90 89.71 -33.07
CA PHE A 460 50.93 90.33 -32.16
C PHE A 460 51.19 89.97 -30.70
N TRP A 461 51.43 88.69 -30.41
CA TRP A 461 51.64 88.22 -29.04
C TRP A 461 52.98 88.70 -28.47
N GLN A 462 54.03 88.74 -29.29
CA GLN A 462 55.33 89.29 -28.90
C GLN A 462 55.23 90.79 -28.55
N LEU A 463 54.52 91.58 -29.38
CA LEU A 463 54.25 93.00 -29.12
C LEU A 463 53.48 93.20 -27.80
N ARG A 464 52.41 92.44 -27.59
CA ARG A 464 51.62 92.49 -26.35
C ARG A 464 52.46 92.16 -25.12
N THR A 465 53.38 91.20 -25.21
CA THR A 465 54.24 90.79 -24.10
C THR A 465 55.24 91.89 -23.74
N GLN A 466 55.81 92.56 -24.75
CA GLN A 466 56.67 93.73 -24.52
C GLN A 466 55.91 94.89 -23.87
N TRP A 467 54.67 95.13 -24.31
CA TRP A 467 53.80 96.15 -23.70
C TRP A 467 53.52 95.89 -22.22
N LEU A 468 53.19 94.64 -21.84
CA LEU A 468 52.96 94.27 -20.44
C LEU A 468 54.22 94.42 -19.56
N LYS A 469 55.40 94.08 -20.09
CA LYS A 469 56.67 94.31 -19.39
C LYS A 469 56.94 95.80 -19.16
N LEU A 470 56.59 96.65 -20.14
CA LEU A 470 56.69 98.10 -20.01
C LEU A 470 55.76 98.61 -18.90
N GLN A 471 54.52 98.12 -18.84
CA GLN A 471 53.57 98.46 -17.77
C GLN A 471 54.06 98.05 -16.38
N GLN A 472 54.65 96.86 -16.24
CA GLN A 472 55.20 96.38 -14.96
C GLN A 472 56.40 97.23 -14.49
N ALA A 473 57.28 97.63 -15.40
CA ALA A 473 58.42 98.49 -15.06
C ALA A 473 57.98 99.87 -14.57
N LEU A 474 56.90 100.42 -15.13
CA LEU A 474 56.35 101.73 -14.75
C LEU A 474 55.60 101.69 -13.40
N GLY A 475 55.02 100.55 -12.99
CA GLY A 475 54.34 100.40 -11.70
C GLY A 475 55.26 100.34 -10.47
N THR A 476 56.53 100.02 -10.65
CA THR A 476 57.53 99.90 -9.57
C THR A 476 58.19 101.21 -9.12
N VAL A 477 57.96 102.33 -9.82
CA VAL A 477 58.66 103.62 -9.55
C VAL A 477 57.93 104.51 -8.52
N LEU A 478 56.72 104.16 -8.08
CA LEU A 478 55.90 104.99 -7.16
C LEU A 478 55.91 104.56 -5.67
N LYS A 479 56.86 103.74 -5.24
CA LYS A 479 57.12 103.47 -3.80
C LYS A 479 58.59 103.74 -3.46
N ARG A 480 58.91 105.01 -3.23
CA ARG A 480 59.91 105.46 -2.25
C ARG A 480 59.59 106.87 -1.79
#